data_AF-A0A0G0DAR1-F1
#
_entry.id   AF-A0A0G0DAR1-F1
#
_cell.length_a   1.000
_cell.length_b   1.000
_cell.length_c   1.000
_cell.angle_alpha   90.00
_cell.angle_beta   90.00
_cell.angle_gamma   90.00
#
_symmetry.space_group_name_H-M   'P 1'
#
loop_
_entity.id
_entity.type
_entity.pdbx_description
1 polymer ?
#
loop_
_entity_poly.entity_id
_entity_poly.type
_entity_poly.pdbx_seq_one_letter_code
_entity_poly.pdbx_strand_id
1 'polypeptide(L)'
;MTIIKTEFLLALNQVATERGISPEDVLSSIEAAIVAAYKREYPKEMEEELIAKVSKETGETKILKNEVDITPPGFGRIAAQTAKQVILQKIREAEKKTVAAHYQSQIGSLLKGRVIRYDGFNAYVDIGKTEAILPKEEQIRNEQYQVNDSVLVYLKEISQDKFGNPRIIISRADPRLIKELFKREVPEISNNTVVIKKVVREPGERSKIAVTTTTGGVDPVGACVGQKGARKQSGRKLQLMKRKLHLP
;
A
#
# COMPACT_ATOMS: atom_id res chain seq x y z
N MET A 1 -20.55 -22.13 37.23
CA MET A 1 -19.41 -22.54 36.39
C MET A 1 -18.73 -21.27 35.89
N THR A 2 -17.60 -20.91 36.48
CA THR A 2 -16.77 -19.78 36.04
C THR A 2 -16.20 -20.15 34.67
N ILE A 3 -16.67 -19.49 33.61
CA ILE A 3 -16.09 -19.62 32.28
C ILE A 3 -14.68 -19.05 32.38
N ILE A 4 -13.69 -19.92 32.52
CA ILE A 4 -12.28 -19.53 32.45
C ILE A 4 -12.08 -19.05 31.02
N LYS A 5 -12.15 -17.74 30.80
CA LYS A 5 -11.81 -17.12 29.52
C LYS A 5 -10.38 -17.50 29.22
N THR A 6 -10.19 -18.41 28.28
CA THR A 6 -8.84 -18.82 27.87
C THR A 6 -8.13 -17.66 27.19
N GLU A 7 -6.80 -17.68 27.26
CA GLU A 7 -5.98 -16.71 26.54
C GLU A 7 -6.24 -16.76 25.04
N PHE A 8 -6.57 -17.93 24.49
CA PHE A 8 -6.93 -18.10 23.09
C PHE A 8 -8.19 -17.31 22.72
N LEU A 9 -9.26 -17.43 23.50
CA LEU A 9 -10.52 -16.72 23.24
C LEU A 9 -10.38 -15.21 23.42
N LEU A 10 -9.57 -14.76 24.39
CA LEU A 10 -9.24 -13.34 24.55
C LEU A 10 -8.45 -12.81 23.37
N ALA A 11 -7.40 -13.52 22.92
CA ALA A 11 -6.60 -13.14 21.76
C ALA A 11 -7.43 -13.12 20.47
N LEU A 12 -8.26 -14.14 20.25
CA LEU A 12 -9.15 -14.22 19.10
C LEU A 12 -10.14 -13.04 19.06
N ASN A 13 -10.79 -12.75 20.19
CA ASN A 13 -11.72 -11.62 20.27
C ASN A 13 -11.02 -10.27 20.15
N GLN A 14 -9.80 -10.13 20.68
CA GLN A 14 -9.02 -8.90 20.53
C GLN A 14 -8.68 -8.64 19.06
N VAL A 15 -8.20 -9.67 18.35
CA VAL A 15 -7.93 -9.63 16.90
C VAL A 15 -9.17 -9.24 16.11
N ALA A 16 -10.31 -9.84 16.46
CA ALA A 16 -11.59 -9.58 15.80
C ALA A 16 -12.09 -8.13 16.03
N THR A 17 -12.06 -7.67 17.29
CA THR A 17 -12.65 -6.40 17.71
C THR A 17 -11.84 -5.19 17.24
N GLU A 18 -10.51 -5.24 17.36
CA GLU A 18 -9.65 -4.10 16.98
C GLU A 18 -9.69 -3.82 15.47
N ARG A 19 -10.04 -4.82 14.65
CA ARG A 19 -9.76 -4.81 13.20
C ARG A 19 -10.97 -5.08 12.32
N GLY A 20 -12.16 -5.25 12.91
CA GLY A 20 -13.42 -5.41 12.17
C GLY A 20 -13.53 -6.70 11.37
N ILE A 21 -12.85 -7.77 11.81
CA ILE A 21 -12.96 -9.12 11.24
C ILE A 21 -13.79 -9.97 12.19
N SER A 22 -14.70 -10.80 11.68
CA SER A 22 -15.47 -11.68 12.56
C SER A 22 -14.57 -12.78 13.17
N PRO A 23 -14.77 -13.18 14.44
CA PRO A 23 -14.03 -14.31 15.02
C PRO A 23 -14.18 -15.61 14.21
N GLU A 24 -15.30 -15.76 13.50
CA GLU A 24 -15.63 -16.92 12.66
C GLU A 24 -14.76 -16.98 11.40
N ASP A 25 -14.51 -15.85 10.74
CA ASP A 25 -13.62 -15.78 9.58
C ASP A 25 -12.17 -16.11 9.96
N VAL A 26 -11.75 -15.74 11.18
CA VAL A 26 -10.43 -16.08 11.70
C VAL A 26 -10.33 -17.57 11.99
N LEU A 27 -11.36 -18.16 12.62
CA LEU A 27 -11.40 -19.60 12.92
C LEU A 27 -11.37 -20.46 11.64
N SER A 28 -12.19 -20.13 10.64
CA SER A 28 -12.20 -20.86 9.37
C SER A 28 -10.85 -20.79 8.64
N SER A 29 -10.16 -19.65 8.73
CA SER A 29 -8.81 -19.49 8.19
C SER A 29 -7.78 -20.34 8.94
N ILE A 30 -7.91 -20.44 10.27
CA ILE A 30 -7.05 -21.29 11.10
C ILE A 30 -7.28 -22.77 10.75
N GLU A 31 -8.54 -23.20 10.64
CA GLU A 31 -8.91 -24.58 10.30
C GLU A 31 -8.34 -24.98 8.93
N ALA A 32 -8.52 -24.16 7.89
CA ALA A 32 -7.96 -24.43 6.57
C ALA A 32 -6.43 -24.54 6.58
N ALA A 33 -5.75 -23.66 7.33
CA ALA A 33 -4.30 -23.69 7.45
C ALA A 33 -3.79 -24.91 8.23
N ILE A 34 -4.53 -25.34 9.25
CA ILE A 34 -4.23 -26.54 10.02
C ILE A 34 -4.36 -27.79 9.14
N VAL A 35 -5.40 -27.90 8.31
CA VAL A 35 -5.53 -28.99 7.32
C VAL A 35 -4.33 -29.00 6.37
N ALA A 36 -3.93 -27.83 5.86
CA ALA A 36 -2.77 -27.72 4.99
C ALA A 36 -1.46 -28.13 5.70
N ALA A 37 -1.30 -27.76 6.97
CA ALA A 37 -0.15 -28.16 7.79
C ALA A 37 -0.15 -29.68 8.05
N TYR A 38 -1.32 -30.27 8.31
CA TYR A 38 -1.49 -31.70 8.50
C TYR A 38 -1.11 -32.49 7.24
N LYS A 39 -1.64 -32.10 6.07
CA LYS A 39 -1.31 -32.76 4.78
C LYS A 39 0.17 -32.71 4.44
N ARG A 40 0.89 -31.66 4.89
CA ARG A 40 2.34 -31.54 4.70
C ARG A 40 3.13 -32.48 5.60
N GLU A 41 2.67 -32.67 6.84
CA GLU A 41 3.31 -33.55 7.82
C GLU A 41 3.03 -35.04 7.54
N TYR A 42 1.85 -35.34 6.98
CA TYR A 42 1.39 -36.70 6.66
C TYR A 42 1.04 -36.84 5.15
N PRO A 43 2.05 -36.94 4.26
CA PRO A 43 1.84 -36.92 2.80
C PRO A 43 0.98 -38.08 2.27
N LYS A 44 0.90 -39.20 3.01
CA LYS A 44 0.12 -40.39 2.62
C LYS A 44 -1.39 -40.16 2.64
N GLU A 45 -1.87 -39.09 3.29
CA GLU A 45 -3.29 -38.77 3.44
C GLU A 45 -3.70 -37.55 2.57
N MET A 46 -2.90 -37.20 1.55
CA MET A 46 -3.12 -36.01 0.72
C MET A 46 -4.42 -36.04 -0.09
N GLU A 47 -4.85 -37.24 -0.51
CA GLU A 47 -6.00 -37.46 -1.41
C GLU A 47 -7.36 -37.41 -0.70
N GLU A 48 -7.37 -37.26 0.62
CA GLU A 48 -8.58 -37.38 1.42
C GLU A 48 -9.16 -36.00 1.80
N GLU A 49 -10.49 -35.94 1.90
CA GLU A 49 -11.19 -34.79 2.46
C GLU A 49 -11.03 -34.78 3.98
N LEU A 50 -10.27 -33.79 4.46
CA LEU A 50 -9.97 -33.59 5.87
C LEU A 50 -10.57 -32.27 6.33
N ILE A 51 -11.16 -32.28 7.52
CA ILE A 51 -11.74 -31.10 8.16
C ILE A 51 -11.03 -30.88 9.49
N ALA A 52 -10.41 -29.73 9.67
CA ALA A 52 -9.99 -29.31 11.00
C ALA A 52 -11.16 -28.61 11.69
N LYS A 53 -11.38 -28.93 12.98
CA LYS A 53 -12.26 -28.16 13.86
C LYS A 53 -11.44 -27.59 15.00
N VAL A 54 -11.57 -26.29 15.23
CA VAL A 54 -10.91 -25.61 16.34
C VAL A 54 -11.95 -25.12 17.34
N SER A 55 -11.81 -25.53 18.59
CA SER A 55 -12.64 -25.03 19.68
C SER A 55 -12.37 -23.55 19.92
N LYS A 56 -13.39 -22.71 19.79
CA LYS A 56 -13.31 -21.27 20.07
C LYS A 56 -12.89 -20.98 21.51
N GLU A 57 -13.30 -21.83 22.45
CA GLU A 57 -13.07 -21.63 23.87
C GLU A 57 -11.73 -22.18 24.34
N THR A 58 -11.26 -23.32 23.82
CA THR A 58 -10.04 -23.97 24.33
C THR A 58 -8.87 -23.87 23.37
N GLY A 59 -9.10 -23.57 22.09
CA GLY A 59 -8.10 -23.68 21.04
C GLY A 59 -7.75 -25.13 20.69
N GLU A 60 -8.44 -26.12 21.29
CA GLU A 60 -8.26 -27.52 20.97
C GLU A 60 -8.60 -27.77 19.51
N THR A 61 -7.71 -28.49 18.83
CA THR A 61 -7.80 -28.78 17.40
C THR A 61 -8.07 -30.26 17.22
N LYS A 62 -9.08 -30.58 16.40
CA LYS A 62 -9.37 -31.94 15.96
C LYS A 62 -9.31 -32.03 14.45
N ILE A 63 -8.69 -33.07 13.93
CA ILE A 63 -8.69 -33.43 12.51
C ILE A 63 -9.71 -34.54 12.31
N LEU A 64 -10.72 -34.27 11.50
CA LEU A 64 -11.79 -35.19 11.18
C LEU A 64 -11.60 -35.70 9.74
N LYS A 65 -11.69 -37.02 9.59
CA LYS A 65 -11.79 -37.73 8.31
C LYS A 65 -13.10 -38.49 8.28
N ASN A 66 -14.02 -38.14 7.37
CA ASN A 66 -15.37 -38.72 7.35
C ASN A 66 -16.04 -38.74 8.73
N GLU A 67 -15.97 -37.61 9.46
CA GLU A 67 -16.48 -37.43 10.84
C GLU A 67 -15.73 -38.20 11.95
N VAL A 68 -14.72 -39.01 11.62
CA VAL A 68 -13.89 -39.72 12.59
C VAL A 68 -12.68 -38.87 12.97
N ASP A 69 -12.44 -38.73 14.27
CA ASP A 69 -11.25 -38.05 14.80
C ASP A 69 -9.99 -38.90 14.58
N ILE A 70 -9.07 -38.38 13.76
CA ILE A 70 -7.80 -39.02 13.43
C ILE A 70 -6.61 -38.22 13.96
N THR A 71 -6.83 -37.30 14.89
CA THR A 71 -5.80 -36.37 15.36
C THR A 71 -4.61 -37.12 15.98
N PRO A 72 -3.39 -37.00 15.40
CA PRO A 72 -2.23 -37.70 15.93
C PRO A 72 -1.79 -37.15 17.29
N PRO A 73 -1.22 -37.99 18.17
CA PRO A 73 -0.65 -37.54 19.43
C PRO A 73 0.41 -36.46 19.20
N GLY A 74 0.30 -35.34 19.89
CA GLY A 74 1.27 -34.23 19.79
C GLY A 74 1.04 -33.25 18.62
N PHE A 75 0.10 -33.53 17.71
CA PHE A 75 -0.22 -32.62 16.60
C PHE A 75 -0.77 -31.26 17.10
N GLY A 76 -1.34 -31.21 18.31
CA GLY A 76 -1.80 -29.98 18.94
C GLY A 76 -0.74 -28.87 19.02
N ARG A 77 0.55 -29.21 19.16
CA ARG A 77 1.63 -28.21 19.15
C ARG A 77 1.81 -27.55 17.78
N ILE A 78 1.75 -28.35 16.72
CA ILE A 78 1.86 -27.88 15.33
C ILE A 78 0.64 -27.02 15.01
N ALA A 79 -0.55 -27.49 15.38
CA ALA A 79 -1.79 -26.75 15.21
C ALA A 79 -1.76 -25.39 15.92
N ALA A 80 -1.29 -25.33 17.17
CA ALA A 80 -1.15 -24.08 17.92
C ALA A 80 -0.17 -23.10 17.24
N GLN A 81 0.96 -23.58 16.73
CA GLN A 81 1.93 -22.74 16.03
C GLN A 81 1.37 -22.21 14.70
N THR A 82 0.70 -23.06 13.93
CA THR A 82 0.02 -22.67 12.69
C THR A 82 -1.08 -21.65 12.97
N ALA A 83 -1.93 -21.90 13.98
CA ALA A 83 -2.98 -20.97 14.40
C ALA A 83 -2.41 -19.59 14.75
N LYS A 84 -1.34 -19.54 15.55
CA LYS A 84 -0.64 -18.28 15.88
C LYS A 84 -0.16 -17.56 14.62
N GLN A 85 0.43 -18.28 13.66
CA GLN A 85 0.91 -17.69 12.42
C GLN A 85 -0.22 -17.11 11.56
N VAL A 86 -1.33 -17.85 11.44
CA VAL A 86 -2.52 -17.41 10.69
C VAL A 86 -3.15 -16.19 11.34
N ILE A 87 -3.29 -16.19 12.67
CA ILE A 87 -3.80 -15.03 13.42
C ILE A 87 -2.93 -13.80 13.14
N LEU A 88 -1.60 -13.92 13.26
CA LEU A 88 -0.68 -12.82 12.98
C LEU A 88 -0.75 -12.36 11.51
N GLN A 89 -0.93 -13.28 10.58
CA GLN A 89 -1.10 -12.93 9.17
C GLN A 89 -2.40 -12.16 8.95
N LYS A 90 -3.52 -12.64 9.50
CA LYS A 90 -4.82 -11.98 9.38
C LYS A 90 -4.83 -10.59 9.99
N ILE A 91 -4.16 -10.40 11.13
CA ILE A 91 -3.94 -9.07 11.71
C ILE A 91 -3.27 -8.14 10.70
N ARG A 92 -2.16 -8.57 10.09
CA ARG A 92 -1.41 -7.75 9.12
C ARG A 92 -2.23 -7.45 7.86
N GLU A 93 -3.00 -8.42 7.36
CA GLU A 93 -3.90 -8.23 6.21
C GLU A 93 -4.98 -7.19 6.51
N ALA A 94 -5.61 -7.28 7.69
CA ALA A 94 -6.62 -6.33 8.16
C ALA A 94 -6.06 -4.91 8.28
N GLU A 95 -4.89 -4.78 8.92
CA GLU A 95 -4.21 -3.50 9.09
C GLU A 95 -3.91 -2.84 7.74
N LYS A 96 -3.37 -3.59 6.77
CA LYS A 96 -3.10 -3.09 5.42
C LYS A 96 -4.38 -2.62 4.73
N LYS A 97 -5.49 -3.33 4.90
CA LYS A 97 -6.80 -2.96 4.31
C LYS A 97 -7.33 -1.64 4.87
N THR A 98 -7.30 -1.48 6.19
CA THR A 98 -7.74 -0.25 6.85
C THR A 98 -6.87 0.94 6.47
N VAL A 99 -5.55 0.78 6.45
CA VAL A 99 -4.64 1.85 6.07
C VAL A 99 -4.78 2.22 4.58
N ALA A 100 -4.95 1.24 3.69
CA ALA A 100 -5.20 1.51 2.29
C ALA A 100 -6.48 2.33 2.05
N ALA A 101 -7.56 2.04 2.79
CA ALA A 101 -8.80 2.81 2.73
C ALA A 101 -8.59 4.29 3.09
N HIS A 102 -7.72 4.58 4.07
CA HIS A 102 -7.36 5.96 4.42
C HIS A 102 -6.61 6.69 3.29
N TYR A 103 -5.75 6.00 2.54
CA TYR A 103 -5.02 6.61 1.42
C TYR A 103 -5.85 6.70 0.13
N GLN A 104 -6.98 6.01 0.04
CA GLN A 104 -7.85 6.05 -1.14
C GLN A 104 -8.33 7.47 -1.47
N SER A 105 -8.69 8.27 -0.46
CA SER A 105 -9.10 9.66 -0.65
C SER A 105 -7.95 10.61 -0.98
N GLN A 106 -6.71 10.17 -0.75
CA GLN A 106 -5.49 10.94 -0.98
C GLN A 106 -4.82 10.59 -2.31
N ILE A 107 -5.41 9.70 -3.12
CA ILE A 107 -4.87 9.36 -4.43
C ILE A 107 -4.72 10.65 -5.25
N GLY A 108 -3.54 10.82 -5.84
CA GLY A 108 -3.17 12.02 -6.56
C GLY A 108 -2.52 13.11 -5.72
N SER A 109 -2.20 12.84 -4.45
CA SER A 109 -1.44 13.76 -3.59
C SER A 109 0.06 13.47 -3.60
N LEU A 110 0.84 14.43 -3.09
CA LEU A 110 2.27 14.26 -2.83
C LEU A 110 2.49 13.75 -1.42
N LEU A 111 3.26 12.67 -1.29
CA LEU A 111 3.67 12.09 -0.03
C LEU A 111 5.18 12.20 0.13
N LYS A 112 5.64 12.55 1.32
CA LYS A 112 7.05 12.43 1.68
C LYS A 112 7.23 11.11 2.42
N GLY A 113 8.17 10.30 1.97
CA GLY A 113 8.46 9.01 2.58
C GLY A 113 9.95 8.77 2.75
N ARG A 114 10.29 7.68 3.43
CA ARG A 114 11.66 7.22 3.62
C ARG A 114 11.84 5.86 2.95
N VAL A 115 12.87 5.71 2.13
CA VAL A 115 13.19 4.41 1.54
C VAL A 115 13.63 3.46 2.65
N ILE A 116 12.93 2.34 2.81
CA ILE A 116 13.25 1.32 3.83
C ILE A 116 14.05 0.17 3.22
N ARG A 117 13.80 -0.13 1.95
CA ARG A 117 14.42 -1.25 1.26
C ARG A 117 14.44 -1.01 -0.24
N TYR A 118 15.48 -1.49 -0.90
CA TYR A 118 15.57 -1.56 -2.35
C TYR A 118 16.11 -2.94 -2.72
N ASP A 119 15.41 -3.65 -3.60
CA ASP A 119 15.77 -5.02 -4.01
C ASP A 119 16.43 -5.08 -5.40
N GLY A 120 16.74 -3.92 -6.00
CA GLY A 120 17.27 -3.81 -7.37
C GLY A 120 16.19 -3.58 -8.43
N PHE A 121 14.92 -3.87 -8.12
CA PHE A 121 13.80 -3.68 -9.05
C PHE A 121 12.77 -2.69 -8.47
N ASN A 122 12.29 -2.94 -7.26
CA ASN A 122 11.34 -2.10 -6.55
C ASN A 122 12.03 -1.38 -5.37
N ALA A 123 11.67 -0.12 -5.16
CA ALA A 123 11.93 0.54 -3.88
C ALA A 123 10.69 0.43 -3.00
N TYR A 124 10.91 0.15 -1.73
CA TYR A 124 9.89 0.16 -0.69
C TYR A 124 10.09 1.41 0.14
N VAL A 125 9.04 2.21 0.26
CA VAL A 125 9.07 3.52 0.89
C VAL A 125 8.05 3.55 2.01
N ASP A 126 8.52 3.82 3.22
CA ASP A 126 7.65 4.11 4.35
C ASP A 126 7.03 5.50 4.18
N ILE A 127 5.70 5.55 4.15
CA ILE A 127 4.90 6.77 4.05
C ILE A 127 4.22 7.14 5.39
N GLY A 128 4.73 6.58 6.48
CA GLY A 128 4.37 6.87 7.87
C GLY A 128 3.48 5.80 8.51
N LYS A 129 2.33 5.46 7.88
CA LYS A 129 1.39 4.45 8.40
C LYS A 129 1.57 3.06 7.78
N THR A 130 2.19 2.99 6.61
CA THR A 130 2.38 1.73 5.88
C THR A 130 3.49 1.88 4.84
N GLU A 131 3.82 0.77 4.21
CA GLU A 131 4.83 0.70 3.14
C GLU A 131 4.14 0.86 1.79
N ALA A 132 4.69 1.76 0.96
CA ALA A 132 4.31 1.91 -0.44
C ALA A 132 5.41 1.33 -1.33
N ILE A 133 5.00 0.83 -2.50
CA ILE A 133 5.90 0.30 -3.51
C ILE A 133 6.11 1.32 -4.62
N LEU A 134 7.38 1.57 -4.93
CA LEU A 134 7.82 2.35 -6.08
C LEU A 134 8.40 1.38 -7.12
N PRO A 135 7.58 0.92 -8.09
CA PRO A 135 8.01 -0.05 -9.07
C PRO A 135 8.98 0.54 -10.09
N LYS A 136 9.77 -0.31 -10.74
CA LYS A 136 10.84 0.11 -11.67
C LYS A 136 10.35 1.04 -12.78
N GLU A 137 9.14 0.82 -13.27
CA GLU A 137 8.51 1.62 -14.33
C GLU A 137 8.17 3.04 -13.86
N GLU A 138 7.97 3.23 -12.55
CA GLU A 138 7.61 4.49 -11.92
C GLU A 138 8.81 5.21 -11.28
N GLN A 139 10.00 4.61 -11.38
CA GLN A 139 11.28 5.17 -10.92
C GLN A 139 11.89 6.08 -11.97
N ILE A 140 12.74 7.01 -11.53
CA ILE A 140 13.59 7.80 -12.42
C ILE A 140 14.87 7.00 -12.66
N ARG A 141 15.19 6.70 -13.93
CA ARG A 141 16.32 5.82 -14.31
C ARG A 141 17.68 6.21 -13.69
N ASN A 142 17.92 7.51 -13.54
CA ASN A 142 19.19 8.04 -13.03
C ASN A 142 19.13 8.40 -11.53
N GLU A 143 18.03 8.12 -10.83
CA GLU A 143 17.87 8.35 -9.40
C GLU A 143 18.28 7.07 -8.65
N GLN A 144 19.18 7.21 -7.68
CA GLN A 144 19.52 6.09 -6.78
C GLN A 144 18.62 6.16 -5.56
N TYR A 145 18.10 5.00 -5.14
CA TYR A 145 17.29 4.87 -3.94
C TYR A 145 18.11 4.10 -2.88
N GLN A 146 18.68 4.82 -1.92
CA GLN A 146 19.40 4.21 -0.80
C GLN A 146 18.49 4.10 0.42
N VAL A 147 18.76 3.11 1.26
CA VAL A 147 18.02 2.96 2.52
C VAL A 147 18.21 4.21 3.37
N ASN A 148 17.13 4.67 4.00
CA ASN A 148 16.99 5.90 4.77
C ASN A 148 16.88 7.21 3.97
N ASP A 149 16.96 7.16 2.63
CA ASP A 149 16.74 8.35 1.82
C ASP A 149 15.32 8.89 1.98
N SER A 150 15.20 10.21 2.14
CA SER A 150 13.90 10.86 2.11
C SER A 150 13.53 11.23 0.69
N VAL A 151 12.43 10.68 0.21
CA VAL A 151 11.95 10.86 -1.17
C VAL A 151 10.55 11.44 -1.16
N LEU A 152 10.31 12.42 -2.03
CA LEU A 152 8.97 12.96 -2.28
C LEU A 152 8.36 12.22 -3.47
N VAL A 153 7.21 11.60 -3.29
CA VAL A 153 6.58 10.71 -4.27
C VAL A 153 5.14 11.14 -4.54
N TYR A 154 4.62 10.76 -5.69
CA TYR A 154 3.23 10.95 -6.07
C TYR A 154 2.46 9.67 -5.76
N LEU A 155 1.36 9.76 -5.01
CA LEU A 155 0.48 8.62 -4.80
C LEU A 155 -0.32 8.35 -6.07
N LYS A 156 0.09 7.34 -6.84
CA LYS A 156 -0.46 7.07 -8.17
C LYS A 156 -1.80 6.37 -8.09
N GLU A 157 -1.81 5.22 -7.42
CA GLU A 157 -2.99 4.38 -7.28
C GLU A 157 -2.83 3.38 -6.12
N ILE A 158 -3.92 2.71 -5.78
CA ILE A 158 -3.93 1.57 -4.87
C ILE A 158 -4.44 0.38 -5.68
N SER A 159 -3.58 -0.61 -5.86
CA SER A 159 -3.88 -1.85 -6.59
C SER A 159 -4.06 -3.00 -5.60
N GLN A 160 -4.56 -4.14 -6.07
CA GLN A 160 -4.62 -5.38 -5.28
C GLN A 160 -3.64 -6.39 -5.86
N ASP A 161 -3.04 -7.19 -4.99
CA ASP A 161 -2.20 -8.29 -5.44
C ASP A 161 -2.99 -9.57 -5.74
N LYS A 162 -2.27 -10.63 -6.15
CA LYS A 162 -2.86 -11.93 -6.46
C LYS A 162 -3.62 -12.55 -5.27
N PHE A 163 -3.36 -12.09 -4.05
CA PHE A 163 -3.97 -12.56 -2.82
C PHE A 163 -5.01 -11.56 -2.28
N GLY A 164 -5.37 -10.53 -3.05
CA GLY A 164 -6.35 -9.51 -2.68
C GLY A 164 -5.83 -8.46 -1.67
N ASN A 165 -4.54 -8.47 -1.35
CA ASN A 165 -3.97 -7.47 -0.45
C ASN A 165 -3.76 -6.14 -1.17
N PRO A 166 -4.14 -5.01 -0.54
CA PRO A 166 -3.90 -3.71 -1.15
C PRO A 166 -2.40 -3.40 -1.21
N ARG A 167 -2.00 -2.82 -2.33
CA ARG A 167 -0.65 -2.32 -2.59
C ARG A 167 -0.75 -0.87 -3.00
N ILE A 168 -0.11 -0.02 -2.21
CA ILE A 168 -0.04 1.42 -2.49
C ILE A 168 1.09 1.65 -3.48
N ILE A 169 0.74 2.04 -4.71
CA ILE A 169 1.70 2.31 -5.78
C ILE A 169 1.99 3.80 -5.81
N ILE A 170 3.26 4.12 -5.63
CA ILE A 170 3.79 5.49 -5.67
C ILE A 170 4.67 5.67 -6.90
N SER A 171 4.84 6.92 -7.31
CA SER A 171 5.60 7.27 -8.50
C SER A 171 6.52 8.46 -8.31
N ARG A 172 7.71 8.36 -8.92
CA ARG A 172 8.65 9.45 -9.12
C ARG A 172 8.65 9.93 -10.58
N ALA A 173 8.25 9.07 -11.51
CA ALA A 173 8.25 9.32 -12.95
C ALA A 173 6.98 10.03 -13.46
N ASP A 174 5.83 9.83 -12.83
CA ASP A 174 4.53 10.27 -13.35
C ASP A 174 4.49 11.81 -13.61
N PRO A 175 3.98 12.29 -14.76
CA PRO A 175 3.82 13.72 -15.03
C PRO A 175 3.00 14.48 -13.99
N ARG A 176 2.04 13.82 -13.32
CA ARG A 176 1.18 14.41 -12.29
C ARG A 176 1.95 14.81 -11.04
N LEU A 177 3.08 14.16 -10.73
CA LEU A 177 3.99 14.61 -9.68
C LEU A 177 4.38 16.08 -9.88
N ILE A 178 4.73 16.45 -11.12
CA ILE A 178 5.13 17.83 -11.44
C ILE A 178 3.94 18.78 -11.30
N LYS A 179 2.75 18.36 -11.73
CA LYS A 179 1.54 19.17 -11.59
C LYS A 179 1.26 19.52 -10.12
N GLU A 180 1.28 18.53 -9.24
CA GLU A 180 1.04 18.73 -7.81
C GLU A 180 2.18 19.50 -7.13
N LEU A 181 3.42 19.30 -7.56
CA LEU A 181 4.55 20.09 -7.09
C LEU A 181 4.36 21.58 -7.40
N PHE A 182 3.95 21.90 -8.63
CA PHE A 182 3.65 23.26 -9.05
C PHE A 182 2.45 23.85 -8.29
N LYS A 183 1.41 23.05 -8.04
CA LYS A 183 0.27 23.48 -7.24
C LYS A 183 0.67 23.83 -5.81
N ARG A 184 1.62 23.09 -5.22
CA ARG A 184 2.15 23.37 -3.87
C ARG A 184 3.06 24.59 -3.84
N GLU A 185 3.89 24.79 -4.86
CA GLU A 185 4.93 25.84 -4.88
C GLU A 185 4.42 27.19 -5.41
N VAL A 186 3.42 27.20 -6.29
CA VAL A 186 2.93 28.39 -7.00
C VAL A 186 1.53 28.74 -6.52
N PRO A 187 1.36 29.80 -5.70
CA PRO A 187 0.06 30.22 -5.17
C PRO A 187 -0.97 30.50 -6.27
N GLU A 188 -0.54 31.06 -7.39
CA GLU A 188 -1.39 31.37 -8.54
C GLU A 188 -2.02 30.12 -9.17
N ILE A 189 -1.35 28.96 -9.07
CA ILE A 189 -1.90 27.67 -9.51
C ILE A 189 -2.84 27.08 -8.45
N SER A 190 -2.47 27.18 -7.17
CA SER A 190 -3.33 26.73 -6.06
C SER A 190 -4.67 27.46 -6.05
N ASN A 191 -4.66 28.77 -6.30
CA ASN A 191 -5.86 29.62 -6.34
C ASN A 191 -6.60 29.57 -7.68
N ASN A 192 -6.19 28.70 -8.61
CA ASN A 192 -6.75 28.55 -9.96
C ASN A 192 -6.68 29.81 -10.85
N THR A 193 -5.90 30.83 -10.49
CA THR A 193 -5.62 31.98 -11.36
C THR A 193 -4.84 31.57 -12.61
N VAL A 194 -3.91 30.62 -12.46
CA VAL A 194 -3.14 30.02 -13.54
C VAL A 194 -3.45 28.53 -13.60
N VAL A 195 -3.83 28.04 -14.77
CA VAL A 195 -4.21 26.64 -14.99
C VAL A 195 -3.16 25.92 -15.82
N ILE A 196 -2.70 24.78 -15.33
CA ILE A 196 -1.84 23.86 -16.11
C ILE A 196 -2.72 23.09 -17.10
N LYS A 197 -2.50 23.30 -18.39
CA LYS A 197 -3.24 22.62 -19.48
C LYS A 197 -2.63 21.27 -19.85
N LYS A 198 -1.30 21.17 -19.87
CA LYS A 198 -0.60 19.93 -20.24
C LYS A 198 0.77 19.87 -19.59
N VAL A 199 1.14 18.66 -19.17
CA VAL A 199 2.50 18.34 -18.71
C VAL A 199 3.03 17.23 -19.62
N VAL A 200 4.22 17.44 -20.18
CA VAL A 200 4.99 16.42 -20.88
C VAL A 200 6.28 16.23 -20.11
N ARG A 201 6.59 15.00 -19.74
CA ARG A 201 7.70 14.69 -18.84
C ARG A 201 8.51 13.53 -19.39
N GLU A 202 9.82 13.75 -19.47
CA GLU A 202 10.85 12.72 -19.60
C GLU A 202 11.53 12.62 -18.22
N PRO A 203 11.16 11.63 -17.40
CA PRO A 203 11.63 11.53 -16.02
C PRO A 203 13.15 11.50 -15.92
N GLY A 204 13.72 12.40 -15.11
CA GLY A 204 15.17 12.53 -14.94
C GLY A 204 15.86 13.48 -15.93
N GLU A 205 15.21 13.81 -17.05
CA GLU A 205 15.80 14.60 -18.13
C GLU A 205 15.19 15.99 -18.23
N ARG A 206 13.94 16.07 -18.68
CA ARG A 206 13.25 17.34 -18.96
C ARG A 206 11.75 17.25 -18.70
N SER A 207 11.14 18.38 -18.40
CA SER A 207 9.69 18.50 -18.37
C SER A 207 9.23 19.80 -19.02
N LYS A 208 8.20 19.70 -19.85
CA LYS A 208 7.52 20.83 -20.49
C LYS A 208 6.13 20.97 -19.91
N ILE A 209 5.79 22.19 -19.50
CA ILE A 209 4.49 22.50 -18.91
C ILE A 209 3.86 23.65 -19.70
N ALA A 210 2.62 23.46 -20.12
CA ALA A 210 1.80 24.47 -20.75
C ALA A 210 0.83 25.05 -19.72
N VAL A 211 0.90 26.36 -19.51
CA VAL A 211 0.09 27.12 -18.55
C VAL A 211 -0.69 28.22 -19.25
N THR A 212 -1.87 28.55 -18.72
CA THR A 212 -2.72 29.64 -19.22
C THR A 212 -3.45 30.32 -18.06
N THR A 213 -3.97 31.52 -18.28
CA THR A 213 -4.78 32.27 -17.32
C THR A 213 -5.88 33.00 -18.07
N THR A 214 -7.01 33.20 -17.40
CA THR A 214 -8.13 34.03 -17.88
C THR A 214 -8.14 35.41 -17.22
N THR A 215 -7.34 35.61 -16.17
CA THR A 215 -7.31 36.85 -15.40
C THR A 215 -6.40 37.87 -16.08
N GLY A 216 -6.94 39.02 -16.43
CA GLY A 216 -6.17 40.14 -16.97
C GLY A 216 -5.09 40.61 -16.00
N GLY A 217 -3.91 40.97 -16.52
CA GLY A 217 -2.79 41.47 -15.73
C GLY A 217 -1.90 40.40 -15.08
N VAL A 218 -2.19 39.10 -15.26
CA VAL A 218 -1.35 38.01 -14.77
C VAL A 218 -0.59 37.37 -15.93
N ASP A 219 0.74 37.31 -15.85
CA ASP A 219 1.54 36.51 -16.78
C ASP A 219 1.66 35.07 -16.26
N PRO A 220 1.05 34.06 -16.93
CA PRO A 220 1.02 32.69 -16.41
C PRO A 220 2.42 32.05 -16.34
N VAL A 221 3.34 32.42 -17.25
CA VAL A 221 4.72 31.91 -17.16
C VAL A 221 5.52 32.68 -16.13
N GLY A 222 5.33 34.00 -16.02
CA GLY A 222 5.96 34.81 -14.98
C GLY A 222 5.61 34.30 -13.56
N ALA A 223 4.33 34.04 -13.31
CA ALA A 223 3.82 33.49 -12.04
C ALA A 223 4.49 32.16 -11.67
N CYS A 224 4.65 31.26 -12.64
CA CYS A 224 5.28 29.95 -12.44
C CYS A 224 6.81 30.02 -12.23
N VAL A 225 7.47 31.07 -12.73
CA VAL A 225 8.93 31.24 -12.66
C VAL A 225 9.37 31.96 -11.38
N GLY A 226 8.56 32.91 -10.91
CA GLY A 226 8.89 33.78 -9.77
C GLY A 226 10.01 34.79 -10.09
N GLN A 227 10.38 35.61 -9.11
CA GLN A 227 11.47 36.58 -9.25
C GLN A 227 12.80 35.87 -9.56
N LYS A 228 13.50 36.32 -10.61
CA LYS A 228 14.80 35.77 -11.08
C LYS A 228 14.82 34.24 -11.32
N GLY A 229 13.67 33.59 -11.48
CA GLY A 229 13.62 32.13 -11.63
C GLY A 229 13.81 31.35 -10.34
N ALA A 230 13.60 31.95 -9.17
CA ALA A 230 13.74 31.29 -7.87
C ALA A 230 12.89 30.01 -7.77
N ARG A 231 11.67 30.01 -8.34
CA ARG A 231 10.79 28.81 -8.35
C ARG A 231 11.16 27.80 -9.44
N LYS A 232 12.04 28.18 -10.38
CA LYS A 232 12.66 27.29 -11.38
C LYS A 232 13.92 26.58 -10.86
N GLN A 233 14.46 26.97 -9.70
CA GLN A 233 15.79 26.54 -9.25
C GLN A 233 15.74 25.45 -8.20
N SER A 234 15.84 24.20 -8.67
CA SER A 234 16.79 23.23 -8.12
C SER A 234 16.90 22.01 -9.05
N GLY A 235 17.93 22.02 -9.90
CA GLY A 235 18.50 20.82 -10.52
C GLY A 235 17.77 20.14 -11.68
N ARG A 236 16.69 20.69 -12.26
CA ARG A 236 15.96 20.04 -13.38
C ARG A 236 15.74 21.00 -14.55
N LYS A 237 16.08 20.58 -15.77
CA LYS A 237 15.78 21.33 -17.03
C LYS A 237 14.26 21.43 -17.23
N LEU A 238 13.66 22.47 -16.65
CA LEU A 238 12.24 22.75 -16.79
C LEU A 238 12.00 23.85 -17.83
N GLN A 239 11.34 23.49 -18.93
CA GLN A 239 11.03 24.42 -20.01
C GLN A 239 9.53 24.75 -19.99
N LEU A 240 9.19 25.94 -19.50
CA LEU A 240 7.82 26.47 -19.54
C LEU A 240 7.52 27.05 -20.91
N MET A 241 6.38 26.69 -21.50
CA MET A 241 5.94 27.21 -22.80
C MET A 241 4.67 28.05 -22.64
N LYS A 242 4.70 29.30 -23.13
CA LYS A 242 3.48 30.10 -23.34
C LYS A 242 2.76 29.53 -24.57
N ARG A 243 1.50 29.11 -24.41
CA ARG A 243 0.61 28.91 -25.57
C ARG A 243 -0.38 30.07 -25.60
N LYS A 244 -0.30 30.91 -26.64
CA LYS A 244 -1.44 31.75 -27.04
C LYS A 244 -2.50 30.79 -27.60
N LEU A 245 -3.57 30.56 -26.86
CA LEU A 245 -4.77 29.93 -27.42
C LEU A 245 -5.34 30.92 -28.43
N HIS A 246 -5.08 30.71 -29.72
CA HIS A 246 -6.08 31.10 -30.72
C HIS A 246 -7.21 30.09 -30.51
N LEU A 247 -8.28 30.53 -29.85
CA LEU A 247 -9.56 29.83 -29.89
C LEU A 247 -10.08 29.92 -31.34
N PRO A 248 -10.67 28.85 -31.90
CA PRO A 248 -11.49 28.97 -33.11
C PRO A 248 -12.71 29.85 -32.85
#